data_AF-A0A7S0PEP1-F1
#
_entry.id   AF-A0A7S0PEP1-F1
#
_cell.length_a   1.000
_cell.length_b   1.000
_cell.length_c   1.000
_cell.angle_alpha   90.00
_cell.angle_beta   90.00
_cell.angle_gamma   90.00
#
_symmetry.space_group_name_H-M   'P 1'
#
loop_
_entity.id
_entity.type
_entity.pdbx_description
1 polymer ?
#
loop_
_entity_poly.entity_id
_entity_poly.type
_entity_poly.pdbx_seq_one_letter_code
_entity_poly.pdbx_strand_id
1 'polypeptide(L)'
;RHTRSDRDWSSDVRSFVEKAFAVVGIELVWSGEGVEEKGADKADPSRILVKVDAAYFRPTEVDLLIGDPAKAAAELGWTASTTLDQLCEEMVKSDLDLLEKGDFTS
;
A
#
# COMPACT_ATOMS: atom_id res chain seq x y z
N ARG A 1 -6.22 15.90 12.57
CA ARG A 1 -5.44 16.70 11.58
C ARG A 1 -3.97 16.58 11.95
N HIS A 2 -3.27 15.59 11.39
CA HIS A 2 -1.82 15.49 11.52
C HIS A 2 -1.19 16.19 10.31
N THR A 3 -0.28 17.11 10.58
CA THR A 3 0.48 17.87 9.59
C THR A 3 1.49 16.93 8.93
N ARG A 4 1.34 16.71 7.61
CA ARG A 4 2.28 15.91 6.81
C ARG A 4 3.67 16.54 6.87
N SER A 5 4.60 15.82 7.49
CA SER A 5 6.04 16.10 7.55
C SER A 5 6.72 15.23 6.51
N ASP A 6 7.73 15.74 5.81
CA ASP A 6 8.47 15.10 4.70
C ASP A 6 9.26 13.81 5.08
N ARG A 7 8.97 13.21 6.24
CA ARG A 7 9.55 11.95 6.73
C ARG A 7 8.48 11.00 7.28
N ASP A 8 7.30 11.02 6.67
CA ASP A 8 6.25 10.07 7.00
C ASP A 8 6.51 8.74 6.26
N TRP A 9 7.35 7.91 6.86
CA TRP A 9 7.54 6.52 6.43
C TRP A 9 6.33 5.65 6.84
N SER A 10 5.35 6.21 7.56
CA SER A 10 4.09 5.54 7.90
C SER A 10 3.07 5.78 6.78
N SER A 11 2.86 4.75 5.97
CA SER A 11 1.66 4.67 5.13
C SER A 11 0.65 3.77 5.81
N ASP A 12 -0.59 4.21 5.91
CA ASP A 12 -1.68 3.31 6.19
C ASP A 12 -1.96 2.40 4.96
N VAL A 13 -2.69 1.32 5.19
CA VAL A 13 -3.00 0.33 4.14
C VAL A 13 -3.76 0.96 2.96
N ARG A 14 -4.64 1.94 3.20
CA ARG A 14 -5.39 2.61 2.14
C ARG A 14 -4.45 3.39 1.23
N SER A 15 -3.53 4.16 1.82
CA SER A 15 -2.52 4.91 1.06
C SER A 15 -1.64 3.99 0.20
N PHE A 16 -1.30 2.78 0.69
CA PHE A 16 -0.53 1.81 -0.09
C PHE A 16 -1.34 1.25 -1.27
N VAL A 17 -2.63 0.94 -1.05
CA VAL A 17 -3.54 0.49 -2.11
C VAL A 17 -3.69 1.56 -3.20
N GLU A 18 -3.85 2.83 -2.83
CA GLU A 18 -3.93 3.94 -3.79
C GLU A 18 -2.66 4.06 -4.64
N LYS A 19 -1.47 3.93 -4.02
CA LYS A 19 -0.19 3.94 -4.75
C LYS A 19 -0.10 2.79 -5.74
N ALA A 20 -0.50 1.58 -5.34
CA ALA A 20 -0.46 0.41 -6.21
C ALA A 20 -1.35 0.57 -7.46
N PHE A 21 -2.58 1.07 -7.29
CA PHE A 21 -3.46 1.34 -8.43
C PHE A 21 -2.96 2.49 -9.31
N ALA A 22 -2.32 3.51 -8.73
CA ALA A 22 -1.75 4.62 -9.49
C ALA A 22 -0.63 4.16 -10.44
N VAL A 23 0.15 3.12 -10.10
CA VAL A 23 1.19 2.53 -10.97
C VAL A 23 0.60 2.03 -12.29
N VAL A 24 -0.64 1.54 -12.27
CA VAL A 24 -1.38 1.08 -13.47
C VAL A 24 -2.35 2.13 -14.01
N GLY A 25 -2.21 3.39 -13.59
CA GLY A 25 -3.00 4.50 -14.10
C GLY A 25 -4.45 4.56 -13.60
N ILE A 26 -4.76 3.88 -12.49
CA ILE A 26 -6.09 3.89 -11.88
C ILE A 26 -6.07 4.80 -10.65
N GLU A 27 -6.96 5.79 -10.63
CA GLU A 27 -7.21 6.61 -9.44
C GLU A 27 -8.43 6.04 -8.70
N LEU A 28 -8.28 5.73 -7.41
CA LEU A 28 -9.38 5.21 -6.60
C LEU A 28 -10.19 6.33 -5.96
N VAL A 29 -11.50 6.11 -5.86
CA VAL A 29 -12.43 6.90 -5.04
C VAL A 29 -13.08 6.00 -4.00
N TRP A 30 -12.99 6.41 -2.74
CA TRP A 30 -13.55 5.67 -1.61
C TRP A 30 -14.95 6.13 -1.24
N SER A 31 -15.82 5.19 -0.91
CA SER A 31 -17.16 5.45 -0.40
C SER A 31 -17.59 4.39 0.60
N GLY A 32 -18.48 4.74 1.53
CA GLY A 32 -18.86 3.88 2.66
C GLY A 32 -17.90 4.00 3.84
N GLU A 33 -18.13 3.20 4.88
CA GLU A 33 -17.34 3.20 6.11
C GLU A 33 -17.22 1.77 6.66
N GLY A 34 -16.12 1.47 7.34
CA GLY A 34 -15.88 0.16 7.96
C GLY A 34 -15.94 -0.98 6.95
N VAL A 35 -16.71 -2.03 7.25
CA VAL A 35 -16.87 -3.20 6.37
C VAL A 35 -17.63 -2.90 5.07
N GLU A 36 -18.38 -1.80 5.03
CA GLU A 36 -19.12 -1.36 3.84
C GLU A 36 -18.29 -0.43 2.94
N GLU A 37 -17.05 -0.11 3.34
CA GLU A 37 -16.14 0.72 2.55
C GLU A 37 -15.70 0.02 1.26
N LYS A 38 -15.70 0.79 0.17
CA LYS A 38 -15.39 0.32 -1.19
C LYS A 38 -14.52 1.35 -1.90
N GLY A 39 -13.52 0.85 -2.64
CA GLY A 39 -12.71 1.63 -3.59
C GLY A 39 -13.18 1.36 -5.02
N ALA A 40 -13.64 2.40 -5.71
CA ALA A 40 -14.05 2.35 -7.10
C ALA A 40 -13.06 3.08 -8.01
N ASP A 41 -13.02 2.72 -9.29
CA ASP A 41 -12.28 3.47 -10.30
C ASP A 41 -12.92 4.87 -10.49
N LYS A 42 -12.12 5.94 -10.39
CA LYS A 42 -12.59 7.30 -10.61
C LYS A 42 -13.15 7.50 -12.03
N ALA A 43 -12.60 6.79 -13.02
CA ALA A 43 -13.05 6.87 -14.40
C ALA A 43 -14.39 6.13 -14.62
N ASP A 44 -14.68 5.11 -13.82
CA ASP A 44 -15.92 4.34 -13.88
C ASP A 44 -16.39 3.93 -12.46
N PRO A 45 -17.29 4.70 -11.85
CA PRO A 45 -17.81 4.41 -10.50
C PRO A 45 -18.53 3.06 -10.37
N SER A 46 -18.93 2.42 -11.47
CA SER A 46 -19.54 1.08 -11.44
C SER A 46 -18.50 -0.02 -11.24
N ARG A 47 -17.22 0.27 -11.51
CA ARG A 47 -16.09 -0.64 -11.39
C ARG A 47 -15.52 -0.59 -9.97
N ILE A 48 -16.09 -1.40 -9.08
CA ILE A 48 -15.57 -1.61 -7.72
C ILE A 48 -14.33 -2.49 -7.78
N LEU A 49 -13.19 -1.96 -7.34
CA LEU A 49 -11.88 -2.63 -7.37
C LEU A 49 -11.43 -3.13 -6.00
N VAL A 50 -11.89 -2.50 -4.93
CA VAL A 50 -11.52 -2.84 -3.55
C VAL A 50 -12.76 -2.93 -2.67
N LYS A 51 -12.82 -3.94 -1.80
CA LYS A 51 -13.84 -4.11 -0.76
C LYS A 51 -13.19 -4.57 0.53
N VAL A 52 -13.79 -4.20 1.65
CA VAL A 52 -13.38 -4.68 2.98
C VAL A 52 -14.13 -5.96 3.32
N ASP A 53 -13.43 -6.96 3.83
CA ASP A 53 -14.03 -8.22 4.32
C ASP A 53 -13.62 -8.46 5.77
N ALA A 54 -14.63 -8.62 6.63
CA ALA A 54 -14.49 -8.86 8.07
C ALA A 54 -13.63 -10.09 8.39
N ALA A 55 -13.54 -11.07 7.48
CA ALA A 55 -12.75 -12.27 7.66
C ALA A 55 -11.23 -12.00 7.78
N TYR A 56 -10.74 -10.86 7.28
CA TYR A 56 -9.32 -10.50 7.34
C TYR A 56 -8.94 -9.70 8.59
N PHE A 57 -9.90 -9.33 9.44
CA PHE A 57 -9.64 -8.58 10.67
C PHE A 57 -9.02 -9.49 11.72
N ARG A 58 -7.94 -9.06 12.37
CA ARG A 58 -7.31 -9.84 13.42
C ARG A 58 -7.78 -9.38 14.81
N PRO A 59 -8.07 -10.30 15.75
CA PRO A 59 -8.46 -9.94 17.12
C PRO A 59 -7.41 -9.11 17.87
N THR A 60 -6.16 -9.17 17.43
CA THR A 60 -5.03 -8.40 17.96
C THR A 60 -4.42 -7.58 16.83
N GLU A 61 -5.12 -6.55 16.38
CA GLU A 61 -4.59 -5.58 15.43
C GLU A 61 -3.53 -4.72 16.13
N VAL A 62 -2.45 -4.38 15.42
CA VAL A 62 -1.43 -3.45 15.91
C VAL A 62 -1.63 -2.12 15.20
N ASP A 63 -2.00 -1.09 15.94
CA ASP A 63 -2.39 0.21 15.36
C ASP A 63 -1.24 0.91 14.61
N LEU A 64 0.00 0.74 15.09
CA LEU A 64 1.16 1.43 14.54
C LEU A 64 2.45 0.69 14.86
N LEU A 65 3.27 0.44 13.83
CA LEU A 65 4.61 -0.11 13.96
C LEU A 65 5.63 0.87 13.40
N ILE A 66 6.42 1.48 14.29
CA ILE A 66 7.49 2.42 13.96
C ILE A 66 8.83 1.84 14.39
N GLY A 67 9.74 1.64 13.44
CA GLY A 67 11.14 1.30 13.72
C GLY A 67 12.02 2.54 13.80
N ASP A 68 12.95 2.56 14.76
CA ASP A 68 14.04 3.55 14.82
C ASP A 68 15.37 2.91 14.38
N PRO A 69 15.90 3.24 13.17
CA PRO A 69 17.13 2.68 12.66
C PRO A 69 18.40 3.42 13.13
N ALA A 70 18.31 4.40 14.05
CA ALA A 70 19.46 5.23 14.44
C ALA A 70 20.68 4.43 14.91
N LYS A 71 20.45 3.33 15.63
CA LYS A 71 21.55 2.44 16.07
C LYS A 71 22.27 1.79 14.89
N ALA A 72 21.53 1.29 13.90
CA ALA A 72 22.11 0.66 12.70
C ALA A 72 22.90 1.68 11.87
N ALA A 73 22.41 2.92 11.76
CA ALA A 73 23.14 3.99 11.10
C ALA A 73 24.44 4.34 11.83
N ALA A 74 24.42 4.41 13.17
CA ALA A 74 25.60 4.75 13.97
C ALA A 74 26.66 3.65 14.00
N GLU A 75 26.26 2.39 14.17
CA GLU A 75 27.20 1.28 14.34
C GLU A 75 27.63 0.63 13.01
N LEU A 76 26.76 0.64 12.01
CA LEU A 76 26.97 -0.07 10.74
C LEU A 76 27.06 0.86 9.53
N GLY A 77 26.79 2.16 9.70
CA GLY A 77 26.68 3.09 8.57
C GLY A 77 25.50 2.79 7.65
N TRP A 78 24.54 1.97 8.10
CA TRP A 78 23.43 1.50 7.28
C TRP A 78 22.31 2.54 7.18
N THR A 79 21.78 2.74 5.98
CA THR A 79 20.59 3.55 5.71
C THR A 79 19.70 2.84 4.69
N ALA A 80 18.39 3.04 4.80
CA ALA A 80 17.45 2.54 3.79
C ALA A 80 17.61 3.34 2.49
N SER A 81 17.82 2.64 1.37
CA SER A 81 17.98 3.25 0.04
C SER A 81 16.70 3.24 -0.79
N THR A 82 15.74 2.39 -0.45
CA THR A 82 14.48 2.22 -1.18
C THR A 82 13.36 2.93 -0.43
N THR A 83 12.65 3.82 -1.11
CA THR A 83 11.45 4.45 -0.56
C THR A 83 10.25 3.53 -0.68
N LEU A 84 9.19 3.81 0.08
CA LEU A 84 7.94 3.06 -0.04
C LEU A 84 7.34 3.13 -1.45
N ASP A 85 7.43 4.29 -2.10
CA ASP A 85 6.89 4.50 -3.44
C ASP A 85 7.66 3.66 -4.47
N GLN A 86 8.99 3.62 -4.37
CA GLN A 86 9.83 2.76 -5.21
C GLN A 86 9.52 1.28 -4.99
N LEU A 87 9.37 0.87 -3.73
CA LEU A 87 9.02 -0.51 -3.38
C LEU A 87 7.67 -0.91 -3.97
N CYS A 88 6.65 -0.06 -3.82
CA CYS A 88 5.32 -0.31 -4.35
C CYS A 88 5.34 -0.43 -5.89
N GLU A 89 6.05 0.47 -6.57
CA GLU A 89 6.22 0.44 -8.02
C GLU A 89 6.93 -0.83 -8.51
N GLU A 90 8.01 -1.24 -7.83
CA GLU A 90 8.76 -2.47 -8.13
C GLU A 90 7.89 -3.71 -7.98
N MET A 91 7.14 -3.81 -6.87
CA MET A 91 6.24 -4.93 -6.60
C MET A 91 5.17 -5.07 -7.69
N VAL A 92 4.46 -3.99 -8.02
CA VAL A 92 3.38 -4.04 -9.02
C VAL A 92 3.92 -4.39 -10.40
N LYS A 93 5.06 -3.82 -10.82
CA LYS A 93 5.67 -4.16 -12.11
C LYS A 93 6.11 -5.62 -12.16
N SER A 94 6.71 -6.13 -11.09
CA SER A 94 7.10 -7.53 -11.02
C SER A 94 5.88 -8.44 -11.15
N ASP A 95 4.76 -8.13 -10.47
CA ASP A 95 3.54 -8.91 -10.60
C ASP A 95 3.00 -8.87 -12.03
N LEU A 96 2.97 -7.71 -12.69
CA LEU A 96 2.56 -7.58 -14.10
C LEU A 96 3.43 -8.43 -15.04
N ASP A 97 4.75 -8.39 -14.86
CA ASP A 97 5.69 -9.21 -15.64
C ASP A 97 5.42 -10.71 -15.47
N LEU A 98 5.05 -11.16 -14.26
CA LEU A 98 4.67 -12.55 -14.00
C LEU A 98 3.35 -12.92 -14.70
N LEU A 99 2.35 -12.02 -14.65
CA LEU A 99 1.07 -12.19 -15.34
C LEU A 99 1.26 -12.31 -16.86
N GLU A 100 2.12 -11.47 -17.45
CA GLU A 100 2.39 -11.47 -18.90
C GLU A 100 3.11 -12.74 -19.37
N LYS A 101 4.00 -13.29 -18.54
CA LYS A 101 4.73 -14.53 -18.84
C LYS A 101 3.88 -15.79 -18.67
N GLY A 102 2.70 -15.68 -18.06
CA GLY A 102 1.82 -16.82 -17.78
C GLY A 102 2.37 -17.79 -16.73
N ASP A 103 3.33 -17.33 -15.91
CA ASP A 103 4.03 -18.16 -14.94
C ASP A 103 3.23 -18.24 -13.62
N PHE A 104 2.04 -18.85 -13.70
CA PHE A 104 1.25 -19.25 -12.53
C PHE A 104 1.40 -20.76 -12.31
N THR A 105 2.55 -21.19 -11.80
CA THR A 105 2.62 -22.46 -11.09
C THR A 105 2.63 -22.19 -9.59
N SER A 106 1.42 -22.25 -9.01
CA SER A 106 1.22 -22.52 -7.58
C SER A 106 1.37 -24.02 -7.29
#